data_AF-A0A2V9WIH2-F1
#
_entry.id   AF-A0A2V9WIH2-F1
#
_cell.length_a   1.000
_cell.length_b   1.000
_cell.length_c   1.000
_cell.angle_alpha   90.00
_cell.angle_beta   90.00
_cell.angle_gamma   90.00
#
_symmetry.space_group_name_H-M   'P 1'
#
loop_
_entity.id
_entity.type
_entity.pdbx_description
1 polymer ?
#
loop_
_entity_poly.entity_id
_entity_poly.type
_entity_poly.pdbx_seq_one_letter_code
_entity_poly.pdbx_strand_id
1 'polypeptide(L)'
;MLLAIAFAPVATSAQVWWSQWALNPQHTGQVSVAGQPMNSIQASIVYDPLVTDEMSANSGELLAHYQVPLIDSSNVYMEFKSGTYNKNRYANEIWGESAFQWQNGQLRKVWSFTSDSTAPGSQADFWEPVFHGVLANGFIYVPGSGGTLFKLNTQTGAVVSRVNPFGSLDRPAMALAPGTNSSIRRVLPQCARWNSTRIWPKPTHH
;
A
#
# COMPACT_ATOMS: atom_id res chain seq x y z
N MET A 1 51.83 22.86 -22.98
CA MET A 1 50.70 23.14 -22.07
C MET A 1 49.76 21.94 -22.18
N LEU A 2 49.75 21.05 -21.18
CA LEU A 2 48.94 19.82 -21.19
C LEU A 2 47.62 20.12 -20.48
N LEU A 3 46.49 19.97 -21.16
CA LEU A 3 45.16 20.21 -20.60
C LEU A 3 44.66 18.91 -19.95
N ALA A 4 44.58 18.87 -18.62
CA ALA A 4 43.98 17.76 -17.89
C ALA A 4 42.45 17.92 -17.89
N ILE A 5 41.74 16.96 -18.50
CA ILE A 5 40.28 16.89 -18.44
C ILE A 5 39.90 16.18 -17.14
N ALA A 6 39.35 16.94 -16.18
CA ALA A 6 38.77 16.36 -14.98
C ALA A 6 37.39 15.78 -15.31
N PHE A 7 37.24 14.47 -15.18
CA PHE A 7 35.92 13.83 -15.16
C PHE A 7 35.29 14.09 -13.79
N ALA A 8 34.22 14.90 -13.74
CA ALA A 8 33.40 15.00 -12.55
C ALA A 8 32.65 13.66 -12.35
N PRO A 9 32.66 13.07 -11.14
CA PRO A 9 31.85 11.90 -10.88
C PRO A 9 30.37 12.28 -10.99
N VAL A 10 29.65 11.62 -11.90
CA VAL A 10 28.18 11.66 -11.91
C VAL A 10 27.72 11.01 -10.62
N ALA A 11 27.10 11.77 -9.73
CA ALA A 11 26.42 11.22 -8.57
C ALA A 11 25.29 10.31 -9.09
N THR A 12 25.48 9.00 -9.01
CA THR A 12 24.39 8.04 -9.12
C THR A 12 23.42 8.35 -7.98
N SER A 13 22.21 8.83 -8.29
CA SER A 13 21.20 8.97 -7.26
C SER A 13 20.99 7.59 -6.66
N ALA A 14 21.12 7.48 -5.34
CA ALA A 14 20.75 6.25 -4.67
C ALA A 14 19.26 6.05 -4.94
N GLN A 15 18.92 4.98 -5.65
CA GLN A 15 17.54 4.65 -5.96
C GLN A 15 16.80 4.46 -4.63
N VAL A 16 15.97 5.43 -4.26
CA VAL A 16 15.14 5.32 -3.07
C VAL A 16 14.13 4.23 -3.33
N TRP A 17 14.15 3.22 -2.48
CA TRP A 17 13.34 2.04 -2.61
C TRP A 17 12.61 1.82 -1.30
N TRP A 18 11.28 1.81 -1.34
CA TRP A 18 10.41 1.50 -0.20
C TRP A 18 9.39 0.46 -0.64
N SER A 19 9.73 -0.83 -0.51
CA SER A 19 8.93 -1.91 -1.08
C SER A 19 7.74 -2.35 -0.26
N GLN A 20 7.76 -2.12 1.06
CA GLN A 20 6.84 -2.78 1.98
C GLN A 20 6.66 -1.97 3.26
N TRP A 21 5.77 -2.46 4.13
CA TRP A 21 5.62 -1.94 5.49
C TRP A 21 6.98 -1.87 6.21
N ALA A 22 7.27 -0.71 6.79
CA ALA A 22 8.53 -0.40 7.48
C ALA A 22 9.79 -0.69 6.64
N LEU A 23 9.76 -0.37 5.35
CA LEU A 23 10.87 -0.38 4.39
C LEU A 23 11.33 -1.77 3.93
N ASN A 24 11.74 -2.63 4.86
CA ASN A 24 12.41 -3.90 4.57
C ASN A 24 12.04 -5.00 5.60
N PRO A 25 12.47 -6.26 5.39
CA PRO A 25 12.10 -7.37 6.26
C PRO A 25 12.59 -7.24 7.72
N GLN A 26 13.57 -6.39 7.98
CA GLN A 26 14.06 -6.06 9.33
C GLN A 26 13.30 -4.87 9.95
N HIS A 27 12.32 -4.31 9.24
CA HIS A 27 11.50 -3.19 9.68
C HIS A 27 12.33 -1.98 10.11
N THR A 28 13.46 -1.71 9.45
CA THR A 28 14.35 -0.61 9.88
C THR A 28 13.71 0.76 9.76
N GLY A 29 12.71 0.92 8.86
CA GLY A 29 11.91 2.13 8.75
C GLY A 29 12.69 3.41 8.39
N GLN A 30 13.92 3.28 7.89
CA GLN A 30 14.83 4.40 7.68
C GLN A 30 15.62 4.26 6.38
N VAL A 31 15.68 5.33 5.59
CA VAL A 31 16.48 5.44 4.37
C VAL A 31 17.62 6.44 4.56
N SER A 32 18.75 6.22 3.89
CA SER A 32 19.92 7.11 3.95
C SER A 32 19.79 8.31 3.00
N VAL A 33 18.62 8.95 2.98
CA VAL A 33 18.34 10.12 2.15
C VAL A 33 17.90 11.28 3.04
N ALA A 34 18.55 12.43 2.88
CA ALA A 34 18.17 13.65 3.57
C ALA A 34 16.78 14.10 3.09
N GLY A 35 15.85 14.29 4.01
CA GLY A 35 14.53 14.81 3.70
C GLY A 35 14.56 16.24 3.17
N GLN A 36 13.55 16.61 2.39
CA GLN A 36 13.37 17.99 1.95
C GLN A 36 13.03 18.93 3.13
N PRO A 37 13.36 20.23 3.07
CA PRO A 37 12.89 21.21 4.05
C PRO A 37 11.35 21.27 4.09
N MET A 38 10.77 21.54 5.27
CA MET A 38 9.33 21.62 5.50
C MET A 38 8.68 22.95 5.02
N ASN A 39 9.28 23.64 4.06
CA ASN A 39 8.82 24.95 3.59
C ASN A 39 7.88 24.88 2.37
N SER A 40 7.62 23.69 1.83
CA SER A 40 6.78 23.50 0.65
C SER A 40 6.07 22.15 0.64
N ILE A 41 4.80 22.15 0.23
CA ILE A 41 4.05 20.93 -0.11
C ILE A 41 4.30 20.64 -1.58
N GLN A 42 4.94 19.51 -1.87
CA GLN A 42 5.30 19.12 -3.23
C GLN A 42 4.13 18.48 -3.99
N ALA A 43 3.23 17.78 -3.29
CA ALA A 43 2.02 17.18 -3.84
C ALA A 43 0.90 17.12 -2.80
N SER A 44 -0.34 17.25 -3.26
CA SER A 44 -1.55 17.04 -2.46
C SER A 44 -2.53 16.19 -3.27
N ILE A 45 -2.88 15.02 -2.74
CA ILE A 45 -3.68 14.01 -3.44
C ILE A 45 -4.72 13.48 -2.47
N VAL A 46 -5.99 13.52 -2.89
CA VAL A 46 -7.07 12.80 -2.19
C VAL A 46 -7.09 11.37 -2.70
N TYR A 47 -6.79 10.41 -1.82
CA TYR A 47 -6.81 8.98 -2.12
C TYR A 47 -7.93 8.25 -1.35
N ASP A 48 -8.47 8.86 -0.31
CA ASP A 48 -9.64 8.39 0.41
C ASP A 48 -10.68 9.52 0.48
N PRO A 49 -11.73 9.49 -0.36
CA PRO A 49 -12.80 10.46 -0.32
C PRO A 49 -13.85 10.15 0.77
N LEU A 50 -13.72 9.04 1.50
CA LEU A 50 -14.71 8.58 2.48
C LEU A 50 -14.48 9.14 3.89
N VAL A 51 -13.33 9.77 4.13
CA VAL A 51 -12.91 10.34 5.43
C VAL A 51 -14.02 11.14 6.13
N THR A 52 -14.73 12.00 5.40
CA THR A 52 -15.82 12.81 5.99
C THR A 52 -16.97 11.95 6.50
N ASP A 53 -17.37 10.93 5.74
CA ASP A 53 -18.46 10.02 6.10
C ASP A 53 -18.05 9.12 7.27
N GLU A 54 -16.79 8.66 7.26
CA GLU A 54 -16.18 7.87 8.33
C GLU A 54 -16.18 8.61 9.66
N MET A 55 -15.63 9.84 9.67
CA MET A 55 -15.59 10.67 10.87
C MET A 55 -17.00 10.99 11.36
N SER A 56 -17.93 11.33 10.47
CA SER A 56 -19.34 11.60 10.82
C SER A 56 -20.00 10.41 11.52
N ALA A 57 -19.75 9.20 11.02
CA ALA A 57 -20.30 7.97 11.58
C ALA A 57 -19.61 7.52 12.89
N ASN A 58 -18.41 8.02 13.17
CA ASN A 58 -17.53 7.68 14.30
C ASN A 58 -17.29 8.86 15.25
N SER A 59 -18.26 9.77 15.41
CA SER A 59 -18.20 10.88 16.39
C SER A 59 -17.01 11.83 16.20
N GLY A 60 -16.54 11.99 14.96
CA GLY A 60 -15.40 12.84 14.59
C GLY A 60 -14.06 12.12 14.52
N GLU A 61 -13.99 10.83 14.87
CA GLU A 61 -12.75 10.05 14.84
C GLU A 61 -12.55 9.36 13.49
N LEU A 62 -11.32 9.37 12.98
CA LEU A 62 -10.93 8.58 11.81
C LEU A 62 -10.26 7.28 12.28
N LEU A 63 -10.95 6.15 12.12
CA LEU A 63 -10.55 4.83 12.64
C LEU A 63 -10.04 3.91 11.52
N ALA A 64 -9.31 4.50 10.58
CA ALA A 64 -8.72 3.84 9.42
C ALA A 64 -7.20 3.64 9.57
N HIS A 65 -6.68 2.62 8.90
CA HIS A 65 -5.24 2.40 8.77
C HIS A 65 -4.84 2.43 7.30
N TYR A 66 -3.97 3.37 6.94
CA TYR A 66 -3.54 3.53 5.56
C TYR A 66 -2.21 2.83 5.27
N GLN A 67 -2.04 2.45 4.02
CA GLN A 67 -0.75 2.06 3.47
C GLN A 67 0.33 3.15 3.62
N VAL A 68 1.57 2.74 3.88
CA VAL A 68 2.73 3.62 3.65
C VAL A 68 3.03 3.65 2.15
N PRO A 69 3.21 4.83 1.51
CA PRO A 69 3.51 4.90 0.10
C PRO A 69 4.69 4.01 -0.29
N LEU A 70 4.49 3.19 -1.32
CA LEU A 70 5.55 2.35 -1.86
C LEU A 70 6.31 3.10 -2.94
N ILE A 71 7.62 2.86 -3.02
CA ILE A 71 8.49 3.58 -3.94
C ILE A 71 9.38 2.59 -4.68
N ASP A 72 9.33 2.63 -6.01
CA ASP A 72 10.28 1.97 -6.91
C ASP A 72 10.72 2.96 -7.99
N SER A 73 12.01 3.31 -7.99
CA SER A 73 12.67 4.09 -9.02
C SER A 73 12.01 5.45 -9.26
N SER A 74 10.99 5.48 -10.12
CA SER A 74 10.28 6.69 -10.55
C SER A 74 8.80 6.69 -10.16
N ASN A 75 8.30 5.60 -9.60
CA ASN A 75 6.89 5.43 -9.26
C ASN A 75 6.69 5.50 -7.75
N VAL A 76 5.62 6.20 -7.36
CA VAL A 76 5.02 6.12 -6.04
C VAL A 76 3.73 5.33 -6.19
N TYR A 77 3.51 4.32 -5.35
CA TYR A 77 2.26 3.56 -5.31
C TYR A 77 1.55 3.82 -4.01
N MET A 78 0.24 4.06 -4.12
CA MET A 78 -0.62 4.32 -2.97
C MET A 78 -1.96 3.63 -3.16
N GLU A 79 -2.46 3.10 -2.06
CA GLU A 79 -3.82 2.69 -1.84
C GLU A 79 -4.78 3.83 -2.20
N PHE A 80 -5.95 3.49 -2.71
CA PHE A 80 -7.09 4.38 -2.72
C PHE A 80 -8.34 3.68 -2.24
N LYS A 81 -9.25 4.46 -1.68
CA LYS A 81 -10.60 4.06 -1.27
C LYS A 81 -11.65 4.75 -2.13
N SER A 82 -12.80 4.10 -2.28
CA SER A 82 -14.00 4.62 -2.96
C SER A 82 -15.22 3.77 -2.54
N GLY A 83 -16.38 3.96 -3.18
CA GLY A 83 -17.60 3.26 -2.79
C GLY A 83 -18.36 4.04 -1.72
N THR A 84 -18.89 3.35 -0.70
CA THR A 84 -19.60 3.99 0.40
C THR A 84 -19.18 3.41 1.74
N TYR A 85 -18.97 4.30 2.71
CA TYR A 85 -18.67 3.89 4.08
C TYR A 85 -19.94 3.44 4.80
N ASN A 86 -19.84 2.35 5.56
CA ASN A 86 -20.86 1.91 6.49
C ASN A 86 -20.19 1.29 7.72
N LYS A 87 -20.25 1.98 8.86
CA LYS A 87 -19.62 1.51 10.10
C LYS A 87 -20.06 0.14 10.58
N ASN A 88 -21.24 -0.33 10.16
CA ASN A 88 -21.76 -1.65 10.53
C ASN A 88 -21.30 -2.74 9.55
N ARG A 89 -20.66 -2.37 8.43
CA ARG A 89 -20.16 -3.28 7.40
C ARG A 89 -19.23 -2.56 6.42
N TYR A 90 -17.92 -2.82 6.51
CA TYR A 90 -16.91 -2.20 5.62
C TYR A 90 -16.98 -2.68 4.17
N ALA A 91 -17.71 -3.76 3.88
CA ALA A 91 -17.73 -4.43 2.57
C ALA A 91 -18.22 -3.59 1.37
N ASN A 92 -18.77 -2.40 1.60
CA ASN A 92 -19.20 -1.48 0.54
C ASN A 92 -18.09 -0.53 0.09
N GLU A 93 -17.00 -0.48 0.84
CA GLU A 93 -15.80 0.22 0.42
C GLU A 93 -15.09 -0.56 -0.68
N ILE A 94 -14.51 0.18 -1.61
CA ILE A 94 -13.79 -0.35 -2.75
C ILE A 94 -12.34 0.13 -2.63
N TRP A 95 -11.43 -0.84 -2.57
CA TRP A 95 -10.01 -0.60 -2.36
C TRP A 95 -9.21 -0.96 -3.61
N GLY A 96 -8.07 -0.31 -3.78
CA GLY A 96 -7.20 -0.53 -4.92
C GLY A 96 -5.87 0.19 -4.78
N GLU A 97 -5.05 0.13 -5.82
CA GLU A 97 -3.75 0.81 -5.85
C GLU A 97 -3.68 1.76 -7.05
N SER A 98 -3.06 2.91 -6.87
CA SER A 98 -2.69 3.83 -7.94
C SER A 98 -1.18 4.00 -7.99
N ALA A 99 -0.62 4.10 -9.19
CA ALA A 99 0.75 4.57 -9.38
C ALA A 99 0.77 6.03 -9.80
N PHE A 100 1.79 6.73 -9.33
CA PHE A 100 2.06 8.12 -9.62
C PHE A 100 3.51 8.30 -10.07
N GLN A 101 3.72 9.23 -10.98
CA GLN A 101 5.04 9.64 -11.47
C GLN A 101 5.18 11.14 -11.44
N TRP A 102 6.38 11.60 -11.10
CA TRP A 102 6.74 13.01 -11.29
C TRP A 102 6.86 13.32 -12.78
N GLN A 103 6.00 14.23 -13.24
CA GLN A 103 5.97 14.72 -14.61
C GLN A 103 5.88 16.24 -14.57
N ASN A 104 6.88 16.93 -15.11
CA ASN A 104 6.94 18.39 -15.15
C ASN A 104 6.71 19.06 -13.78
N GLY A 105 7.34 18.52 -12.73
CA GLY A 105 7.24 19.06 -11.36
C GLY A 105 5.92 18.77 -10.64
N GLN A 106 5.09 17.87 -11.16
CA GLN A 106 3.85 17.44 -10.51
C GLN A 106 3.79 15.92 -10.39
N LEU A 107 3.34 15.42 -9.25
CA LEU A 107 3.10 13.99 -9.04
C LEU A 107 1.75 13.62 -9.69
N ARG A 108 1.80 12.99 -10.86
CA ARG A 108 0.62 12.66 -11.67
C ARG A 108 0.31 11.19 -11.59
N LYS A 109 -0.97 10.86 -11.43
CA LYS A 109 -1.45 9.48 -11.49
C LYS A 109 -1.28 8.93 -12.91
N VAL A 110 -0.63 7.79 -13.05
CA VAL A 110 -0.37 7.14 -14.35
C VAL A 110 -1.29 5.94 -14.59
N TRP A 111 -1.67 5.22 -13.55
CA TRP A 111 -2.67 4.17 -13.61
C TRP A 111 -3.34 3.94 -12.25
N SER A 112 -4.50 3.28 -12.26
CA SER A 112 -5.17 2.75 -11.07
C SER A 112 -5.62 1.31 -11.35
N PHE A 113 -5.58 0.46 -10.33
CA PHE A 113 -6.13 -0.88 -10.32
C PHE A 113 -7.10 -1.02 -9.14
N THR A 114 -8.35 -1.34 -9.44
CA THR A 114 -9.38 -1.66 -8.43
C THR A 114 -9.32 -3.15 -8.11
N SER A 115 -9.16 -3.48 -6.83
CA SER A 115 -9.16 -4.88 -6.40
C SER A 115 -10.57 -5.44 -6.24
N ASP A 116 -10.68 -6.77 -6.29
CA ASP A 116 -11.89 -7.49 -5.90
C ASP A 116 -11.92 -7.84 -4.39
N SER A 117 -10.94 -7.37 -3.62
CA SER A 117 -10.93 -7.51 -2.16
C SER A 117 -12.17 -6.88 -1.54
N THR A 118 -12.68 -7.50 -0.48
CA THR A 118 -13.79 -6.97 0.30
C THR A 118 -13.33 -6.81 1.74
N ALA A 119 -13.46 -5.61 2.30
CA ALA A 119 -13.17 -5.36 3.70
C ALA A 119 -14.20 -6.09 4.59
N PRO A 120 -13.78 -6.97 5.51
CA PRO A 120 -14.66 -7.73 6.36
C PRO A 120 -14.90 -6.99 7.67
N GLY A 121 -15.96 -7.41 8.35
CA GLY A 121 -16.30 -6.89 9.66
C GLY A 121 -16.87 -5.48 9.61
N SER A 122 -16.76 -4.83 10.75
CA SER A 122 -17.39 -3.57 11.09
C SER A 122 -16.64 -2.88 12.23
N GLN A 123 -17.01 -1.64 12.52
CA GLN A 123 -16.48 -0.87 13.64
C GLN A 123 -16.78 -1.49 15.01
N ALA A 124 -17.82 -2.32 15.09
CA ALA A 124 -18.12 -3.09 16.30
C ALA A 124 -17.02 -4.12 16.58
N ASP A 125 -16.39 -4.67 15.54
CA ASP A 125 -15.40 -5.74 15.63
C ASP A 125 -13.99 -5.18 15.89
N PHE A 126 -13.49 -4.31 15.01
CA PHE A 126 -12.14 -3.74 15.02
C PHE A 126 -12.11 -2.41 14.23
N TRP A 127 -10.98 -1.70 14.22
CA TRP A 127 -10.74 -0.59 13.29
C TRP A 127 -10.66 -1.11 11.86
N GLU A 128 -10.75 -0.26 10.85
CA GLU A 128 -10.71 -0.77 9.47
C GLU A 128 -9.43 -1.59 9.20
N PRO A 129 -9.56 -2.69 8.43
CA PRO A 129 -8.40 -3.49 8.07
C PRO A 129 -7.45 -2.68 7.19
N VAL A 130 -6.19 -3.10 7.15
CA VAL A 130 -5.20 -2.50 6.25
C VAL A 130 -5.31 -3.14 4.86
N PHE A 131 -5.29 -2.32 3.81
CA PHE A 131 -5.04 -2.75 2.43
C PHE A 131 -3.66 -2.29 1.97
N HIS A 132 -2.67 -3.19 2.03
CA HIS A 132 -1.30 -2.81 1.70
C HIS A 132 -0.74 -3.63 0.55
N GLY A 133 -0.26 -2.96 -0.50
CA GLY A 133 0.51 -3.61 -1.56
C GLY A 133 1.93 -3.98 -1.13
N VAL A 134 2.66 -4.74 -1.95
CA VAL A 134 4.12 -4.89 -1.80
C VAL A 134 4.81 -4.87 -3.15
N LEU A 135 5.98 -4.25 -3.23
CA LEU A 135 6.87 -4.36 -4.38
C LEU A 135 7.85 -5.51 -4.21
N ALA A 136 7.87 -6.42 -5.18
CA ALA A 136 8.84 -7.51 -5.20
C ALA A 136 9.08 -8.02 -6.61
N ASN A 137 10.33 -8.39 -6.92
CA ASN A 137 10.69 -9.02 -8.20
C ASN A 137 10.25 -8.22 -9.45
N GLY A 138 10.20 -6.89 -9.37
CA GLY A 138 9.78 -6.01 -10.47
C GLY A 138 8.26 -5.89 -10.67
N PHE A 139 7.45 -6.37 -9.72
CA PHE A 139 5.99 -6.29 -9.75
C PHE A 139 5.47 -5.69 -8.45
N ILE A 140 4.24 -5.17 -8.50
CA ILE A 140 3.47 -4.87 -7.30
C ILE A 140 2.46 -6.00 -7.06
N TYR A 141 2.35 -6.44 -5.82
CA TYR A 141 1.36 -7.42 -5.38
C TYR A 141 0.33 -6.74 -4.51
N VAL A 142 -0.93 -6.80 -4.93
CA VAL A 142 -2.04 -6.10 -4.31
C VAL A 142 -3.01 -7.12 -3.71
N PRO A 143 -3.54 -6.92 -2.48
CA PRO A 143 -4.52 -7.83 -1.90
C PRO A 143 -5.72 -8.05 -2.82
N GLY A 144 -6.18 -9.31 -2.93
CA GLY A 144 -7.40 -9.68 -3.66
C GLY A 144 -8.33 -10.52 -2.80
N SER A 145 -9.52 -10.83 -3.31
CA SER A 145 -10.53 -11.62 -2.59
C SER A 145 -9.99 -12.98 -2.16
N GLY A 146 -10.49 -13.46 -1.02
CA GLY A 146 -10.15 -14.78 -0.47
C GLY A 146 -8.67 -14.97 -0.14
N GLY A 147 -7.98 -13.89 0.25
CA GLY A 147 -6.59 -13.93 0.69
C GLY A 147 -5.57 -14.15 -0.44
N THR A 148 -6.02 -13.98 -1.69
CA THR A 148 -5.14 -14.01 -2.86
C THR A 148 -4.37 -12.69 -3.03
N LEU A 149 -3.41 -12.68 -3.94
CA LEU A 149 -2.71 -11.47 -4.37
C LEU A 149 -2.82 -11.32 -5.89
N PHE A 150 -3.15 -10.13 -6.38
CA PHE A 150 -2.92 -9.77 -7.78
C PHE A 150 -1.47 -9.38 -7.97
N LYS A 151 -0.79 -9.98 -8.94
CA LYS A 151 0.52 -9.54 -9.41
C LYS A 151 0.29 -8.59 -10.58
N LEU A 152 0.68 -7.33 -10.44
CA LEU A 152 0.49 -6.30 -11.45
C LEU A 152 1.83 -5.85 -12.04
N ASN A 153 1.81 -5.51 -13.32
CA ASN A 153 2.90 -4.81 -13.96
C ASN A 153 3.03 -3.39 -13.39
N THR A 154 4.22 -3.02 -12.93
CA THR A 154 4.47 -1.75 -12.23
C THR A 154 4.31 -0.51 -13.12
N GLN A 155 4.48 -0.64 -14.44
CA GLN A 155 4.38 0.47 -15.38
C GLN A 155 2.95 0.75 -15.84
N THR A 156 2.11 -0.28 -15.90
CA THR A 156 0.78 -0.20 -16.55
C THR A 156 -0.39 -0.49 -15.62
N GLY A 157 -0.15 -1.11 -14.46
CA GLY A 157 -1.20 -1.61 -13.58
C GLY A 157 -1.92 -2.86 -14.10
N ALA A 158 -1.50 -3.40 -15.25
CA ALA A 158 -2.12 -4.58 -15.85
C ALA A 158 -1.88 -5.82 -15.00
N VAL A 159 -2.92 -6.64 -14.84
CA VAL A 159 -2.84 -7.93 -14.14
C VAL A 159 -1.97 -8.91 -14.94
N VAL A 160 -0.89 -9.37 -14.33
CA VAL A 160 -0.01 -10.39 -14.91
C VAL A 160 -0.47 -11.79 -14.49
N SER A 161 -0.82 -11.95 -13.21
CA SER A 161 -1.32 -13.20 -12.67
C SER A 161 -2.01 -12.97 -11.32
N ARG A 162 -2.72 -13.98 -10.82
CA ARG A 162 -3.24 -14.01 -9.46
C ARG A 162 -2.61 -15.17 -8.69
N VAL A 163 -2.07 -14.87 -7.51
CA VAL A 163 -1.49 -15.87 -6.60
C VAL A 163 -2.54 -16.30 -5.61
N ASN A 164 -2.90 -17.58 -5.62
CA ASN A 164 -3.81 -18.17 -4.62
C ASN A 164 -3.04 -19.17 -3.75
N PRO A 165 -2.74 -18.82 -2.49
CA PRO A 165 -2.02 -19.72 -1.59
C PRO A 165 -2.90 -20.84 -1.01
N PHE A 166 -4.23 -20.79 -1.19
CA PHE A 166 -5.19 -21.67 -0.52
C PHE A 166 -5.83 -22.73 -1.43
N GLY A 167 -5.52 -22.77 -2.73
CA GLY A 167 -6.06 -23.73 -3.69
C GLY A 167 -7.54 -23.52 -4.07
N SER A 168 -8.35 -22.96 -3.16
CA SER A 168 -9.72 -22.48 -3.41
C SER A 168 -9.88 -21.05 -2.92
N LEU A 169 -10.79 -20.28 -3.53
CA LEU A 169 -11.13 -18.94 -3.04
C LEU A 169 -11.96 -19.05 -1.74
N ASP A 170 -11.29 -19.08 -0.59
CA ASP A 170 -11.96 -19.03 0.71
C ASP A 170 -12.25 -17.55 1.04
N ARG A 171 -13.49 -17.08 0.85
CA ARG A 171 -13.90 -15.68 1.08
C ARG A 171 -13.63 -15.09 2.48
N PRO A 172 -13.53 -15.84 3.59
CA PRO A 172 -13.10 -15.31 4.88
C PRO A 172 -11.57 -15.16 5.01
N ALA A 173 -10.76 -15.63 4.06
CA ALA A 173 -9.33 -15.32 4.07
C ALA A 173 -9.07 -13.94 3.47
N MET A 174 -8.13 -13.21 4.07
CA MET A 174 -7.67 -11.91 3.57
C MET A 174 -6.16 -11.80 3.64
N ALA A 175 -5.57 -11.13 2.65
CA ALA A 175 -4.20 -10.64 2.75
C ALA A 175 -4.28 -9.21 3.29
N LEU A 176 -3.74 -8.98 4.49
CA LEU A 176 -3.73 -7.67 5.13
C LEU A 176 -2.47 -6.88 4.74
N ALA A 177 -1.34 -7.58 4.61
CA ALA A 177 -0.10 -7.06 4.07
C ALA A 177 0.77 -8.21 3.55
N PRO A 178 1.22 -8.20 2.30
CA PRO A 178 2.28 -9.08 1.86
C PRO A 178 3.64 -8.57 2.37
N GLY A 179 4.40 -9.43 3.05
CA GLY A 179 5.79 -9.14 3.45
C GLY A 179 6.77 -9.80 2.48
N THR A 180 7.93 -9.20 2.27
CA THR A 180 9.06 -9.88 1.60
C THR A 180 9.99 -10.50 2.64
N ASN A 181 10.62 -11.64 2.32
CA ASN A 181 11.73 -12.16 3.13
C ASN A 181 13.04 -11.43 2.74
N SER A 182 14.06 -11.54 3.60
CA SER A 182 15.46 -11.10 3.47
C SER A 182 16.14 -11.29 2.10
N SER A 183 15.58 -12.12 1.22
CA SER A 183 15.80 -12.04 -0.22
C SER A 183 14.45 -11.77 -0.89
N ILE A 184 14.34 -10.66 -1.63
CA ILE A 184 13.15 -10.16 -2.39
C ILE A 184 12.44 -11.24 -3.26
N ARG A 185 13.01 -12.44 -3.37
CA ARG A 185 12.56 -13.59 -4.17
C ARG A 185 11.27 -14.26 -3.69
N ARG A 186 10.76 -13.98 -2.48
CA ARG A 186 9.50 -14.59 -2.00
C ARG A 186 8.60 -13.55 -1.34
N VAL A 187 7.40 -13.39 -1.91
CA VAL A 187 6.28 -12.67 -1.27
C VAL A 187 5.54 -13.67 -0.38
N LEU A 188 5.51 -13.39 0.91
CA LEU A 188 4.69 -14.13 1.86
C LEU A 188 3.46 -13.28 2.14
N PRO A 189 2.26 -13.70 1.74
CA PRO A 189 1.08 -12.99 2.17
C PRO A 189 0.95 -13.16 3.69
N GLN A 190 0.85 -12.07 4.46
CA GLN A 190 0.27 -12.17 5.80
C GLN A 190 -1.23 -12.36 5.57
N CYS A 191 -1.62 -13.62 5.40
CA CYS A 191 -3.02 -13.99 5.33
C CYS A 191 -3.55 -14.18 6.75
N ALA A 192 -4.60 -13.44 7.10
CA ALA A 192 -5.42 -13.77 8.25
C ALA A 192 -6.70 -14.47 7.73
N ARG A 193 -7.05 -15.60 8.34
CA ARG A 193 -8.38 -16.18 8.17
C ARG A 193 -9.31 -15.47 9.15
N TRP A 194 -10.25 -14.69 8.65
CA TRP A 194 -11.26 -14.05 9.48
C TRP A 194 -12.14 -15.13 10.10
N ASN A 195 -12.17 -15.16 11.44
CA ASN A 195 -13.06 -15.99 12.22
C ASN A 195 -13.76 -15.08 13.23
N SER A 196 -15.07 -14.90 13.08
CA SER A 196 -15.91 -14.09 13.97
C SER A 196 -15.87 -14.51 15.45
N THR A 197 -15.30 -15.68 15.77
CA THR A 197 -15.17 -16.18 17.15
C THR A 197 -13.79 -15.97 17.78
N ARG A 198 -12.79 -15.46 17.04
CA ARG A 198 -11.44 -15.15 17.57
C ARG A 198 -10.97 -13.81 17.01
N ILE A 199 -11.48 -12.73 17.59
CA ILE A 199 -11.13 -11.35 17.25
C ILE A 199 -9.88 -10.96 18.08
N TRP A 200 -8.91 -10.29 17.46
CA TRP A 200 -7.82 -9.62 18.18
C TRP A 200 -8.44 -8.57 19.11
N PRO A 201 -8.15 -8.56 20.42
CA PRO A 201 -8.81 -7.65 21.34
C PRO A 201 -8.58 -6.20 20.92
N LYS A 202 -9.65 -5.38 20.98
CA LYS A 202 -9.54 -3.92 20.84
C LYS A 202 -8.43 -3.43 21.77
N PRO A 203 -7.52 -2.54 21.33
CA PRO A 203 -6.67 -1.84 22.26
C PRO A 203 -7.58 -1.10 23.25
N THR A 204 -7.52 -1.48 24.52
CA THR A 204 -8.18 -0.72 25.57
C THR A 204 -7.40 0.58 25.73
N HIS A 205 -8.01 1.70 25.38
CA HIS A 205 -7.45 3.01 25.70
C HIS A 205 -7.34 3.14 27.23
N HIS A 206 -6.11 3.37 27.71
CA HIS A 206 -5.83 3.91 29.03
C HIS A 206 -5.88 5.43 28.98
#